data_AF-A0A2V1EAG6-F1
#
_entry.id   AF-A0A2V1EAG6-F1
#
_cell.length_a   1.000
_cell.length_b   1.000
_cell.length_c   1.000
_cell.angle_alpha   90.00
_cell.angle_beta   90.00
_cell.angle_gamma   90.00
#
_symmetry.space_group_name_H-M   'P 1'
#
loop_
_entity.id
_entity.type
_entity.pdbx_description
1 polymer ?
#
loop_
_entity_poly.entity_id
_entity_poly.type
_entity_poly.pdbx_seq_one_letter_code
_entity_poly.pdbx_strand_id
1 'polypeptide(L)'
;MAEQEPYIQQYEAAEKFFDDDSEKCIELCKANISDPTIPNYYLIMNLILIVSAMDDWDEADFYRLAAEHAWETTHHRALQRNEQEEMEALSGLRDELDQLKSFRERDLAEYYDSDEETEMQDAEDEDEIGFENPRDVADAENEIDHGGRP
;
A
#
# COMPACT_ATOMS: atom_id res chain seq x y z
N MET A 1 -17.83 27.34 -2.22
CA MET A 1 -16.59 26.63 -1.91
C MET A 1 -16.06 27.04 -0.52
N ALA A 2 -16.90 27.01 0.52
CA ALA A 2 -16.52 27.38 1.90
C ALA A 2 -16.34 26.16 2.83
N GLU A 3 -16.56 24.95 2.29
CA GLU A 3 -16.62 23.71 3.08
C GLU A 3 -15.25 23.05 3.28
N GLN A 4 -14.18 23.58 2.66
CA GLN A 4 -12.82 23.05 2.78
C GLN A 4 -11.88 23.93 3.64
N GLU A 5 -12.29 25.15 3.98
CA GLU A 5 -11.50 26.10 4.76
C GLU A 5 -10.96 25.56 6.10
N PRO A 6 -11.69 24.76 6.91
CA PRO A 6 -11.14 24.26 8.17
C PRO A 6 -10.03 23.23 7.95
N TYR A 7 -10.13 22.38 6.93
CA TYR A 7 -9.14 21.32 6.67
C TYR A 7 -7.84 21.87 6.09
N ILE A 8 -7.93 22.94 5.29
CA ILE A 8 -6.75 23.68 4.81
C ILE A 8 -5.97 24.24 6.00
N GLN A 9 -6.65 24.94 6.92
CA GLN A 9 -5.98 25.54 8.07
C GLN A 9 -5.39 24.49 9.02
N GLN A 10 -6.06 23.35 9.18
CA GLN A 10 -5.58 22.22 9.96
C GLN A 10 -4.31 21.61 9.35
N TYR A 11 -4.29 21.42 8.03
CA TYR A 11 -3.10 20.93 7.33
C TYR A 11 -1.95 21.94 7.42
N GLU A 12 -2.19 23.21 7.09
CA GLU A 12 -1.18 24.28 7.17
C GLU A 12 -0.64 24.47 8.60
N ALA A 13 -1.46 24.20 9.62
CA ALA A 13 -1.02 24.25 11.01
C ALA A 13 -0.04 23.12 11.33
N ALA A 14 -0.23 21.92 10.77
CA ALA A 14 0.69 20.81 10.92
C ALA A 14 1.98 21.03 10.12
N GLU A 15 1.84 21.42 8.84
CA GLU A 15 2.96 21.66 7.92
C GLU A 15 3.97 22.68 8.47
N LYS A 16 3.51 23.71 9.20
CA LYS A 16 4.41 24.69 9.85
C LYS A 16 5.37 24.09 10.87
N PHE A 17 5.05 22.94 11.44
CA PHE A 17 5.93 22.25 12.39
C PHE A 17 6.82 21.21 11.71
N PHE A 18 6.67 20.98 10.40
CA PHE A 18 7.41 19.94 9.68
C PHE A 18 8.93 20.09 9.84
N ASP A 19 9.48 21.28 9.62
CA ASP A 19 10.92 21.55 9.74
C ASP A 19 11.39 21.84 11.17
N ASP A 20 10.52 22.37 12.03
CA ASP A 20 10.88 22.84 13.38
C ASP A 20 10.69 21.77 14.47
N ASP A 21 9.62 20.97 14.38
CA ASP A 21 9.17 20.03 15.41
C ASP A 21 8.36 18.89 14.76
N SER A 22 9.08 17.91 14.20
CA SER A 22 8.49 16.80 13.44
C SER A 22 7.54 15.95 14.28
N GLU A 23 7.82 15.75 15.58
CA GLU A 23 6.92 15.05 16.50
C GLU A 23 5.58 15.76 16.60
N LYS A 24 5.59 17.08 16.79
CA LYS A 24 4.37 17.88 16.85
C LYS A 24 3.63 17.94 15.51
N CYS A 25 4.36 17.96 14.39
CA CYS A 25 3.77 17.83 13.06
C CYS A 25 2.97 16.52 12.95
N ILE A 26 3.59 15.39 13.33
CA ILE A 26 2.96 14.07 13.31
C ILE A 26 1.73 14.03 14.23
N GLU A 27 1.81 14.58 15.45
CA GLU A 27 0.67 14.62 16.37
C GLU A 27 -0.53 15.38 15.79
N LEU A 28 -0.29 16.54 15.16
CA LEU A 28 -1.34 17.34 14.52
C LEU A 28 -1.95 16.62 13.32
N CYS A 29 -1.13 16.01 12.47
CA CYS A 29 -1.61 15.21 11.35
C CYS A 29 -2.44 14.01 11.84
N LYS A 30 -1.98 13.28 12.87
CA LYS A 30 -2.72 12.16 13.47
C LYS A 30 -4.08 12.63 14.04
N ALA A 31 -4.14 13.82 14.63
CA ALA A 31 -5.39 14.42 15.08
C ALA A 31 -6.33 14.74 13.91
N ASN A 32 -5.81 15.30 12.80
CA ASN A 32 -6.59 15.62 11.61
C ASN A 32 -7.21 14.38 10.96
N ILE A 33 -6.41 13.31 10.75
CA ILE A 33 -6.90 12.07 10.11
C ILE A 33 -7.86 11.27 10.99
N SER A 34 -7.93 11.58 12.28
CA SER A 34 -8.91 10.98 13.20
C SER A 34 -10.32 11.53 13.01
N ASP A 35 -10.48 12.65 12.29
CA ASP A 35 -11.78 13.19 11.93
C ASP A 35 -12.39 12.40 10.77
N PRO A 36 -13.52 11.68 10.96
CA PRO A 36 -14.14 10.90 9.89
C PRO A 36 -14.77 11.76 8.79
N THR A 37 -14.86 13.08 8.98
CA THR A 37 -15.43 14.03 8.01
C THR A 37 -14.38 14.68 7.13
N ILE A 38 -13.09 14.40 7.36
CA ILE A 38 -11.99 14.93 6.55
C ILE A 38 -12.15 14.50 5.08
N PRO A 39 -12.02 15.42 4.11
CA PRO A 39 -12.00 15.07 2.71
C PRO A 39 -10.80 14.20 2.37
N ASN A 40 -10.99 13.21 1.49
CA ASN A 40 -9.95 12.25 1.12
C ASN A 40 -8.64 12.91 0.63
N TYR A 41 -8.74 14.04 -0.07
CA TYR A 41 -7.57 14.80 -0.50
C TYR A 41 -6.69 15.22 0.70
N TYR A 42 -7.29 15.83 1.73
CA TYR A 42 -6.56 16.23 2.94
C TYR A 42 -6.15 15.04 3.80
N LEU A 43 -6.91 13.94 3.78
CA LEU A 43 -6.49 12.68 4.40
C LEU A 43 -5.15 12.21 3.81
N ILE A 44 -5.06 12.14 2.48
CA ILE A 44 -3.85 11.69 1.78
C ILE A 44 -2.68 12.65 2.06
N MET A 45 -2.91 13.97 2.01
CA MET A 45 -1.87 14.96 2.33
C MET A 45 -1.34 14.83 3.75
N ASN A 46 -2.21 14.69 4.76
CA ASN A 46 -1.76 14.52 6.14
C ASN A 46 -0.99 13.20 6.32
N LEU A 47 -1.38 12.12 5.64
CA LEU A 47 -0.65 10.86 5.68
C LEU A 47 0.73 10.99 5.03
N ILE A 48 0.85 11.63 3.86
CA ILE A 48 2.13 11.91 3.19
C ILE A 48 3.03 12.74 4.11
N LEU A 49 2.48 13.77 4.75
CA LEU A 49 3.22 14.63 5.68
C LEU A 49 3.72 13.86 6.90
N ILE A 50 2.94 12.91 7.43
CA ILE A 50 3.38 12.01 8.51
C ILE A 50 4.57 11.17 8.05
N VAL A 51 4.49 10.52 6.88
CA VAL A 51 5.58 9.68 6.35
C VAL A 51 6.84 10.50 6.19
N SER A 52 6.73 11.70 5.61
CA SER A 52 7.86 12.59 5.38
C SER A 52 8.49 13.13 6.66
N ALA A 53 7.75 13.18 7.77
CA ALA A 53 8.22 13.70 9.06
C ALA A 53 8.80 12.60 9.96
N MET A 54 8.56 11.33 9.64
CA MET A 54 9.05 10.19 10.40
C MET A 54 10.48 9.82 9.97
N ASP A 55 11.36 9.61 10.95
CA ASP A 55 12.71 9.10 10.72
C ASP A 55 12.74 7.56 10.57
N ASP A 56 11.71 6.87 11.06
CA ASP A 56 11.63 5.41 11.08
C ASP A 56 10.71 4.88 9.97
N TRP A 57 11.29 4.15 9.02
CA TRP A 57 10.55 3.61 7.89
C TRP A 57 9.60 2.45 8.25
N ASP A 58 9.81 1.75 9.36
CA ASP A 58 8.95 0.62 9.72
C ASP A 58 7.57 1.13 10.16
N GLU A 59 7.51 2.22 10.94
CA GLU A 59 6.23 2.89 11.22
C GLU A 59 5.76 3.73 10.02
N ALA A 60 6.66 4.43 9.32
CA ALA A 60 6.26 5.30 8.21
C ALA A 60 5.62 4.54 7.04
N ASP A 61 6.07 3.31 6.74
CA ASP A 61 5.51 2.53 5.63
C ASP A 61 4.03 2.20 5.82
N PHE A 62 3.57 2.05 7.07
CA PHE A 62 2.15 1.87 7.37
C PHE A 62 1.32 3.08 6.89
N TYR A 63 1.77 4.31 7.17
CA TYR A 63 1.08 5.52 6.71
C TYR A 63 1.21 5.72 5.21
N ARG A 64 2.35 5.34 4.61
CA ARG A 64 2.56 5.37 3.15
C ARG A 64 1.56 4.46 2.43
N LEU A 65 1.41 3.22 2.89
CA LEU A 65 0.44 2.27 2.33
C LEU A 65 -1.01 2.73 2.53
N ALA A 66 -1.32 3.34 3.67
CA ALA A 66 -2.64 3.92 3.92
C ALA A 66 -2.94 5.08 2.95
N ALA A 67 -1.95 5.94 2.70
CA ALA A 67 -2.06 7.05 1.76
C ALA A 67 -2.26 6.55 0.32
N GLU A 68 -1.50 5.53 -0.08
CA GLU A 68 -1.61 4.90 -1.40
C GLU A 68 -2.99 4.28 -1.62
N HIS A 69 -3.49 3.51 -0.64
CA HIS A 69 -4.82 2.92 -0.71
C HIS A 69 -5.94 3.98 -0.76
N ALA A 70 -5.82 5.06 0.03
CA ALA A 70 -6.76 6.17 0.01
C ALA A 70 -6.75 6.90 -1.34
N TRP A 71 -5.57 7.10 -1.92
CA TRP A 71 -5.40 7.67 -3.26
C TRP A 71 -6.06 6.81 -4.33
N GLU A 72 -5.75 5.51 -4.37
CA GLU A 72 -6.33 4.59 -5.36
C GLU A 72 -7.86 4.58 -5.30
N THR A 73 -8.41 4.50 -4.10
CA THR A 73 -9.87 4.49 -3.88
C THR A 73 -10.50 5.80 -4.36
N THR A 74 -9.87 6.93 -4.06
CA THR A 74 -10.41 8.27 -4.41
C THR A 74 -10.26 8.53 -5.91
N HIS A 75 -9.12 8.20 -6.49
CA HIS A 75 -8.86 8.32 -7.92
C HIS A 75 -9.82 7.44 -8.73
N HIS A 76 -10.06 6.20 -8.31
CA HIS A 76 -11.03 5.33 -8.96
C HIS A 76 -12.45 5.91 -8.95
N ARG A 77 -12.86 6.55 -7.84
CA ARG A 77 -14.16 7.22 -7.73
C ARG A 77 -14.24 8.47 -8.62
N ALA A 78 -13.22 9.31 -8.61
CA ALA A 78 -13.15 10.50 -9.46
C ALA A 78 -13.22 10.13 -10.96
N LEU A 79 -12.54 9.05 -11.35
CA LEU A 79 -12.59 8.50 -12.70
C LEU A 79 -14.00 8.05 -13.10
N GLN A 80 -14.72 7.35 -12.21
CA GLN A 80 -16.11 6.95 -12.45
C GLN A 80 -17.05 8.15 -12.61
N ARG A 81 -16.79 9.24 -11.89
CA ARG A 81 -17.62 10.45 -11.86
C ARG A 81 -17.24 11.49 -12.92
N ASN A 82 -16.15 11.26 -13.67
CA ASN A 82 -15.57 12.20 -14.62
C ASN A 82 -15.25 13.58 -13.98
N GLU A 83 -14.80 13.57 -12.72
CA GLU A 83 -14.45 14.78 -11.98
C GLU A 83 -13.00 15.18 -12.30
N GLN A 84 -12.81 15.91 -13.40
CA GLN A 84 -11.48 16.19 -13.95
C GLN A 84 -10.60 17.06 -13.03
N GLU A 85 -11.20 18.00 -12.31
CA GLU A 85 -10.47 18.83 -11.33
C GLU A 85 -9.94 17.99 -10.16
N GLU A 86 -10.71 17.02 -9.67
CA GLU A 86 -10.27 16.11 -8.61
C GLU A 86 -9.17 15.16 -9.10
N MET A 87 -9.28 14.67 -10.34
CA MET A 87 -8.23 13.84 -10.95
C MET A 87 -6.90 14.59 -11.10
N GLU A 88 -6.93 15.88 -11.48
CA GLU A 88 -5.72 16.71 -11.57
C GLU A 88 -5.12 17.01 -10.19
N ALA A 89 -5.94 17.27 -9.18
CA ALA A 89 -5.44 17.44 -7.80
C ALA A 89 -4.79 16.15 -7.28
N LEU A 90 -5.40 15.00 -7.57
CA LEU A 90 -4.87 13.69 -7.17
C LEU A 90 -3.58 13.31 -7.93
N SER A 91 -3.34 13.80 -9.14
CA SER A 91 -2.10 13.46 -9.86
C SER A 91 -0.86 14.00 -9.15
N GLY A 92 -0.94 15.20 -8.55
CA GLY A 92 0.17 15.74 -7.75
C GLY A 92 0.50 14.85 -6.55
N LEU A 93 -0.53 14.35 -5.86
CA LEU A 93 -0.35 13.43 -4.74
C LEU A 93 0.24 12.08 -5.18
N ARG A 94 0.02 11.67 -6.43
CA ARG A 94 0.63 10.43 -6.94
C ARG A 94 2.14 10.57 -7.06
N ASP A 95 2.61 11.68 -7.60
CA ASP A 95 4.04 11.94 -7.76
C ASP A 95 4.77 11.96 -6.40
N GLU A 96 4.12 12.47 -5.35
CA GLU A 96 4.65 12.44 -3.98
C GLU A 96 4.72 11.01 -3.41
N LEU A 97 3.67 10.21 -3.62
CA LEU A 97 3.65 8.80 -3.18
C LEU A 97 4.71 7.96 -3.90
N ASP A 98 4.89 8.18 -5.20
CA ASP A 98 5.91 7.49 -5.99
C ASP A 98 7.34 7.89 -5.54
N GLN A 99 7.54 9.15 -5.13
CA GLN A 99 8.79 9.58 -4.52
C GLN A 99 9.04 8.88 -3.18
N LEU A 100 8.05 8.85 -2.28
CA LEU A 100 8.16 8.16 -0.99
C LEU A 100 8.47 6.67 -1.16
N LYS A 101 7.82 6.01 -2.11
CA LYS A 101 8.12 4.62 -2.46
C LYS A 101 9.57 4.45 -2.93
N SER A 102 10.04 5.33 -3.82
CA SER A 102 11.42 5.31 -4.31
C SER A 102 12.44 5.54 -3.20
N PHE A 103 12.12 6.38 -2.20
CA PHE A 103 12.96 6.59 -1.03
C PHE A 103 13.06 5.32 -0.18
N ARG A 104 11.93 4.66 0.10
CA ARG A 104 11.92 3.39 0.84
C ARG A 104 12.69 2.28 0.12
N GLU A 105 12.52 2.16 -1.19
CA GLU A 105 13.27 1.16 -1.98
C GLU A 105 14.79 1.39 -1.92
N ARG A 106 15.22 2.67 -1.92
CA ARG A 106 16.64 3.02 -1.79
C ARG A 106 17.18 2.73 -0.39
N ASP A 107 16.44 3.11 0.65
CA ASP A 107 16.78 2.84 2.06
C ASP A 107 16.95 1.32 2.30
N LEU A 108 16.02 0.53 1.77
CA LEU A 108 16.08 -0.92 1.85
C LEU A 108 17.26 -1.50 1.06
N ALA A 109 17.55 -0.97 -0.13
CA ALA A 109 18.69 -1.40 -0.92
C ALA A 109 20.03 -1.10 -0.21
N GLU A 110 20.18 0.06 0.42
CA GLU A 110 21.39 0.40 1.20
C GLU A 110 21.60 -0.55 2.37
N TYR A 111 20.51 -0.92 3.05
CA TYR A 111 20.55 -1.90 4.13
C TYR A 111 21.07 -3.27 3.66
N TYR A 112 20.56 -3.78 2.52
CA TYR A 112 20.97 -5.08 1.97
C TYR A 112 22.31 -5.08 1.22
N ASP A 113 22.70 -3.97 0.58
CA ASP A 113 24.00 -3.83 -0.12
C ASP A 113 25.17 -3.72 0.89
N SER A 114 24.87 -3.32 2.13
CA SER A 114 25.84 -3.38 3.24
C SER A 114 26.11 -4.80 3.76
N ASP A 115 25.27 -5.77 3.37
CA ASP A 115 25.33 -7.19 3.76
C ASP A 115 25.70 -8.04 2.50
N GLU A 116 26.77 -7.64 1.81
CA GLU A 116 27.34 -8.39 0.67
C GLU A 116 27.99 -9.72 1.15
N GLU A 117 27.17 -10.65 1.63
CA GLU A 117 27.46 -12.09 1.66
C GLU A 117 26.17 -12.94 1.59
N THR A 118 25.29 -12.65 0.64
CA THR A 118 24.30 -13.67 0.20
C THR A 118 24.77 -14.25 -1.14
N GLU A 119 25.54 -15.34 -1.04
CA GLU A 119 25.85 -16.21 -2.16
C GLU A 119 24.55 -16.63 -2.87
N MET A 120 24.36 -16.17 -4.10
CA MET A 120 23.41 -16.77 -5.04
C MET A 120 23.91 -18.19 -5.35
N GLN A 121 23.38 -19.18 -4.65
CA GLN A 121 23.53 -20.57 -5.05
C GLN A 121 22.25 -21.38 -4.80
N ASP A 122 21.98 -22.23 -5.79
CA ASP A 122 20.91 -23.22 -5.95
C ASP A 122 19.55 -22.75 -6.49
N ALA A 123 18.96 -23.38 -7.51
CA ALA A 123 19.43 -24.43 -8.42
C ALA A 123 18.51 -24.42 -9.65
N GLU A 124 19.00 -24.93 -10.78
CA GLU A 124 18.24 -25.10 -12.01
C GLU A 124 17.00 -26.00 -11.77
N ASP A 125 15.80 -25.41 -11.87
CA ASP A 125 14.53 -26.14 -11.98
C ASP A 125 14.44 -26.75 -13.41
N GLU A 126 14.94 -27.98 -13.57
CA GLU A 126 14.47 -28.90 -14.62
C GLU A 126 13.68 -30.05 -13.98
N ASP A 127 12.54 -29.75 -13.37
CA ASP A 127 11.49 -30.75 -13.18
C ASP A 127 10.51 -30.70 -14.36
N GLU A 128 10.71 -31.64 -15.28
CA GLU A 128 9.79 -32.03 -16.35
C GLU A 128 8.42 -32.40 -15.75
N ILE A 129 7.52 -31.43 -15.68
CA ILE A 129 6.09 -31.66 -15.42
C ILE A 129 5.45 -32.44 -16.58
N GLY A 130 5.61 -33.77 -16.52
CA GLY A 130 4.83 -34.72 -17.30
C GLY A 130 3.36 -34.65 -16.89
N PHE A 131 2.59 -33.85 -17.62
CA PHE A 131 1.15 -33.70 -17.43
C PHE A 131 0.45 -35.03 -17.77
N GLU A 132 0.16 -35.87 -16.76
CA GLU A 132 -0.68 -37.05 -16.95
C GLU A 132 -2.10 -36.60 -17.37
N ASN A 133 -2.53 -37.13 -18.51
CA ASN A 133 -3.76 -36.78 -19.20
C ASN A 133 -4.97 -37.30 -18.39
N PRO A 134 -5.94 -36.46 -17.98
CA PRO A 134 -7.01 -36.84 -17.04
C PRO A 134 -8.15 -37.67 -17.65
N ARG A 135 -7.85 -38.64 -18.53
CA ARG A 135 -8.87 -39.36 -19.33
C ARG A 135 -9.02 -40.85 -19.03
N ASP A 136 -8.32 -41.40 -18.04
CA ASP A 136 -8.36 -42.84 -17.70
C ASP A 136 -8.98 -43.17 -16.32
N VAL A 137 -9.70 -42.24 -15.68
CA VAL A 137 -10.38 -42.48 -14.38
C VAL A 137 -11.87 -42.85 -14.50
N ALA A 138 -12.28 -43.41 -15.62
CA ALA A 138 -13.68 -43.82 -15.83
C ALA A 138 -13.79 -45.17 -16.53
N ASP A 139 -13.43 -46.26 -15.84
CA ASP A 139 -14.11 -47.56 -15.96
C ASP A 139 -13.52 -48.56 -14.96
N ALA A 140 -14.13 -48.72 -13.77
CA ALA A 140 -14.19 -49.96 -12.99
C ALA A 140 -14.84 -49.75 -11.60
N GLU A 141 -16.01 -49.11 -11.54
CA GLU A 141 -16.95 -49.39 -10.45
C GLU A 141 -17.89 -50.51 -10.91
N ASN A 142 -17.47 -51.77 -10.79
CA ASN A 142 -18.38 -52.90 -10.70
C ASN A 142 -17.63 -54.17 -10.24
N GLU A 143 -17.69 -54.52 -8.96
CA GLU A 143 -18.26 -55.80 -8.50
C GLU A 143 -18.04 -56.05 -6.98
N ILE A 144 -19.09 -55.74 -6.22
CA ILE A 144 -19.75 -56.58 -5.18
C ILE A 144 -18.93 -57.38 -4.14
N ASP A 145 -18.96 -56.83 -2.91
CA ASP A 145 -19.47 -57.47 -1.68
C ASP A 145 -19.17 -58.95 -1.46
N HIS A 146 -18.16 -59.30 -0.65
CA HIS A 146 -18.11 -60.62 0.01
C HIS A 146 -17.61 -60.47 1.46
N GLY A 147 -18.54 -60.14 2.37
CA GLY A 147 -18.41 -60.40 3.80
C GLY A 147 -19.54 -61.30 4.31
N GLY A 148 -19.25 -62.60 4.56
CA GLY A 148 -20.03 -63.40 5.53
C GLY A 148 -20.55 -64.77 5.07
N ARG A 149 -19.78 -65.81 5.47
CA ARG A 149 -20.09 -67.21 5.84
C ARG A 149 -21.56 -67.67 6.05
N PRO A 150 -21.80 -68.99 6.01
CA PRO A 150 -21.64 -69.84 7.21
C PRO A 150 -20.41 -70.76 7.22
#